data_AF-A0A8T3UYA8-F1
#
_entry.id   AF-A0A8T3UYA8-F1
#
_cell.length_a   1.000
_cell.length_b   1.000
_cell.length_c   1.000
_cell.angle_alpha   90.00
_cell.angle_beta   90.00
_cell.angle_gamma   90.00
#
_symmetry.space_group_name_H-M   'P 1'
#
loop_
_entity.id
_entity.type
_entity.pdbx_description
1 polymer ?
#
loop_
_entity_poly.entity_id
_entity_poly.type
_entity_poly.pdbx_seq_one_letter_code
_entity_poly.pdbx_strand_id
1 'polypeptide(L)'
;MKMTKTVTVKELLEKNMGELQIIDVRDSEEVILGKIENSINIPKSELSYNLEKLDKTKEIIVYCKTGERSGKATDELNSLGYEAYSLKGGFNKYQEHIKGLKAIELDMKGQMCPGPIIEIADTIKEIQNGQKIYVESDEDAFASDIRIWCERTGNKLESLEIENNIIKANIIKQDTSEIPKDDDKTFVVFSGDLDKTIAAFIIANGAASMGRNVTMFFTFWGLNILRKPEKVSVKKTLIEKAFGFMMPKGSKKLGLSRMNMAGFGPKMIRSIMNQKGILSLEELVETAKDHGVRLVACQMSMDIMGIHQEELIEGVELGGVATFIGSGEKSDMSLFI
;
A
#
# COMPACT_ATOMS: atom_id res chain seq x y z
N MET A 1 41.14 -8.44 -25.27
CA MET A 1 40.10 -7.59 -24.64
C MET A 1 39.03 -8.54 -24.12
N LYS A 2 38.83 -8.67 -22.80
CA LYS A 2 37.72 -9.49 -22.28
C LYS A 2 36.41 -8.80 -22.70
N MET A 3 35.48 -9.54 -23.31
CA MET A 3 34.17 -8.98 -23.60
C MET A 3 33.44 -8.69 -22.29
N THR A 4 32.94 -7.48 -22.13
CA THR A 4 32.09 -7.09 -21.00
C THR A 4 30.89 -8.03 -20.93
N LYS A 5 30.60 -8.56 -19.73
CA LYS A 5 29.40 -9.37 -19.51
C LYS A 5 28.15 -8.48 -19.66
N THR A 6 27.15 -8.95 -20.40
CA THR A 6 25.92 -8.18 -20.65
C THR A 6 24.67 -9.00 -20.40
N VAL A 7 23.59 -8.33 -20.01
CA VAL A 7 22.23 -8.89 -19.91
C VAL A 7 21.26 -8.08 -20.76
N THR A 8 20.24 -8.70 -21.32
CA THR A 8 19.15 -8.04 -22.05
C THR A 8 18.04 -7.60 -21.10
N VAL A 9 17.16 -6.70 -21.56
CA VAL A 9 15.99 -6.29 -20.75
C VAL A 9 15.09 -7.48 -20.43
N LYS A 10 14.90 -8.40 -21.38
CA LYS A 10 14.07 -9.59 -21.17
C LYS A 10 14.63 -10.49 -20.07
N GLU A 11 15.94 -10.77 -20.12
CA GLU A 11 16.63 -11.56 -19.10
C GLU A 11 16.63 -10.86 -17.73
N LEU A 12 16.71 -9.53 -17.69
CA LEU A 12 16.58 -8.75 -16.45
C LEU A 12 15.19 -8.96 -15.82
N LEU A 13 14.12 -8.90 -16.62
CA LEU A 13 12.74 -9.05 -16.14
C LEU A 13 12.39 -10.52 -15.79
N GLU A 14 13.06 -11.49 -16.40
CA GLU A 14 12.90 -12.92 -16.06
C GLU A 14 13.65 -13.29 -14.76
N LYS A 15 14.59 -12.45 -14.31
CA LYS A 15 15.27 -12.61 -13.02
C LYS A 15 14.44 -12.00 -11.88
N ASN A 16 14.55 -12.55 -10.68
CA ASN A 16 13.96 -11.94 -9.49
C ASN A 16 14.71 -10.65 -9.12
N MET A 17 14.21 -9.50 -9.57
CA MET A 17 14.83 -8.19 -9.35
C MET A 17 15.02 -7.85 -7.86
N GLY A 18 14.25 -8.46 -6.94
CA GLY A 18 14.41 -8.29 -5.50
C GLY A 18 15.66 -8.94 -4.91
N GLU A 19 16.26 -9.90 -5.61
CA GLU A 19 17.51 -10.57 -5.22
C GLU A 19 18.75 -9.96 -5.89
N LEU A 20 18.55 -9.11 -6.90
CA LEU A 20 19.61 -8.44 -7.65
C LEU A 20 20.00 -7.10 -7.02
N GLN A 21 21.21 -6.63 -7.32
CA GLN A 21 21.60 -5.24 -7.10
C GLN A 21 21.61 -4.49 -8.43
N ILE A 22 20.63 -3.62 -8.63
CA ILE A 22 20.53 -2.82 -9.86
C ILE A 22 21.17 -1.46 -9.60
N ILE A 23 22.25 -1.15 -10.31
CA ILE A 23 23.05 0.07 -10.11
C ILE A 23 22.89 1.00 -11.30
N ASP A 24 22.33 2.17 -11.04
CA ASP A 24 22.21 3.26 -12.00
C ASP A 24 23.45 4.16 -11.91
N VAL A 25 24.31 4.12 -12.94
CA VAL A 25 25.53 4.94 -12.99
C VAL A 25 25.37 6.26 -13.76
N ARG A 26 24.12 6.66 -14.03
CA ARG A 26 23.78 7.99 -14.56
C ARG A 26 23.97 9.07 -13.50
N ASP A 27 24.03 10.30 -13.98
CA ASP A 27 24.09 11.48 -13.12
C ASP A 27 22.71 11.73 -12.51
N SER A 28 22.64 12.28 -11.29
CA SER A 28 21.38 12.37 -10.54
C SER A 28 20.27 13.14 -11.27
N GLU A 29 20.62 14.13 -12.09
CA GLU A 29 19.66 14.86 -12.94
C GLU A 29 18.94 13.95 -13.96
N GLU A 30 19.63 12.95 -14.50
CA GLU A 30 19.03 11.98 -15.43
C GLU A 30 18.10 11.00 -14.71
N VAL A 31 18.33 10.76 -13.42
CA VAL A 31 17.56 9.85 -12.57
C VAL A 31 16.20 10.45 -12.23
N ILE A 32 16.10 11.78 -12.09
CA ILE A 32 14.85 12.51 -11.86
C ILE A 32 13.83 12.23 -13.00
N LEU A 33 14.32 12.03 -14.23
CA LEU A 33 13.48 11.71 -15.39
C LEU A 33 12.97 10.25 -15.42
N GLY A 34 13.26 9.49 -14.36
CA GLY A 34 12.86 8.10 -14.17
C GLY A 34 14.06 7.16 -14.11
N LYS A 35 13.87 6.06 -13.37
CA LYS A 35 14.85 4.99 -13.16
C LYS A 35 14.21 3.61 -13.20
N ILE A 36 15.04 2.57 -13.24
CA ILE A 36 14.57 1.19 -13.04
C ILE A 36 14.16 1.06 -11.57
N GLU A 37 13.04 0.39 -11.30
CA GLU A 37 12.55 0.20 -9.94
C GLU A 37 13.59 -0.56 -9.09
N ASN A 38 13.67 -0.22 -7.81
CA ASN A 38 14.66 -0.75 -6.86
C ASN A 38 16.14 -0.50 -7.21
N SER A 39 16.43 0.35 -8.21
CA SER A 39 17.80 0.72 -8.53
C SER A 39 18.40 1.71 -7.52
N ILE A 40 19.69 1.51 -7.23
CA ILE A 40 20.51 2.41 -6.43
C ILE A 40 21.30 3.30 -7.39
N ASN A 41 21.12 4.62 -7.29
CA ASN A 41 21.93 5.56 -8.06
C ASN A 41 23.30 5.73 -7.41
N ILE A 42 24.35 5.35 -8.14
CA ILE A 42 25.74 5.61 -7.81
C ILE A 42 26.41 6.11 -9.09
N PRO A 43 26.53 7.43 -9.30
CA PRO A 43 27.15 7.98 -10.49
C PRO A 43 28.51 7.32 -10.77
N LYS A 44 28.83 7.11 -12.05
CA LYS A 44 30.07 6.40 -12.45
C LYS A 44 31.34 6.97 -11.81
N SER A 45 31.39 8.29 -11.64
CA SER A 45 32.48 9.05 -11.01
C SER A 45 32.66 8.72 -9.53
N GLU A 46 31.60 8.29 -8.86
CA GLU A 46 31.55 8.02 -7.43
C GLU A 46 31.66 6.52 -7.11
N LEU A 47 31.45 5.65 -8.10
CA LEU A 47 31.40 4.19 -7.94
C LEU A 47 32.60 3.62 -7.17
N SER A 48 33.83 4.05 -7.51
CA SER A 48 35.06 3.54 -6.91
C SER A 48 35.19 3.90 -5.42
N TYR A 49 34.51 4.96 -4.97
CA TYR A 49 34.50 5.43 -3.58
C TYR A 49 33.30 4.92 -2.77
N ASN A 50 32.37 4.21 -3.41
CA ASN A 50 31.11 3.76 -2.82
C ASN A 50 30.93 2.23 -2.92
N LEU A 51 32.03 1.48 -3.06
CA LEU A 51 32.02 0.03 -3.21
C LEU A 51 31.47 -0.70 -1.97
N GLU A 52 31.56 -0.07 -0.80
CA GLU A 52 31.01 -0.54 0.47
C GLU A 52 29.47 -0.59 0.48
N LYS A 53 28.81 0.14 -0.43
CA LYS A 53 27.35 0.05 -0.63
C LYS A 53 26.95 -1.20 -1.41
N LEU A 54 27.91 -1.91 -2.01
CA LEU A 54 27.66 -3.06 -2.86
C LEU A 54 27.94 -4.36 -2.10
N ASP A 55 26.96 -5.25 -2.12
CA ASP A 55 27.06 -6.60 -1.59
C ASP A 55 27.79 -7.53 -2.58
N LYS A 56 28.94 -8.07 -2.19
CA LYS A 56 29.70 -8.98 -3.06
C LYS A 56 29.02 -10.34 -3.28
N THR A 57 28.04 -10.70 -2.46
CA THR A 57 27.34 -11.99 -2.53
C THR A 57 26.20 -12.01 -3.55
N LYS A 58 25.76 -10.83 -4.01
CA LYS A 58 24.65 -10.69 -4.95
C LYS A 58 25.13 -10.30 -6.34
N GLU A 59 24.43 -10.81 -7.35
CA GLU A 59 24.63 -10.41 -8.74
C GLU A 59 24.32 -8.92 -8.93
N ILE A 60 25.16 -8.21 -9.68
CA ILE A 60 25.04 -6.77 -9.94
C ILE A 60 24.66 -6.53 -11.40
N ILE A 61 23.56 -5.83 -11.63
CA ILE A 61 23.18 -5.32 -12.95
C ILE A 61 23.46 -3.82 -12.99
N VAL A 62 24.36 -3.41 -13.87
CA VAL A 62 24.73 -2.00 -14.04
C VAL A 62 24.10 -1.44 -15.29
N TYR A 63 23.50 -0.26 -15.20
CA TYR A 63 22.98 0.43 -16.37
C TYR A 63 23.32 1.92 -16.35
N CYS A 64 23.37 2.49 -17.55
CA CYS A 64 23.38 3.93 -17.76
C CYS A 64 22.31 4.28 -18.81
N LYS A 65 22.39 5.44 -19.45
CA LYS A 65 21.44 5.83 -20.50
C LYS A 65 21.39 4.86 -21.69
N THR A 66 22.55 4.54 -22.27
CA THR A 66 22.66 3.78 -23.55
C THR A 66 23.46 2.47 -23.44
N GLY A 67 24.19 2.24 -22.35
CA GLY A 67 25.00 1.04 -22.10
C GLY A 67 26.52 1.24 -22.13
N GLU A 68 27.03 2.37 -22.63
CA GLU A 68 28.47 2.59 -22.77
C GLU A 68 29.17 2.83 -21.41
N ARG A 69 28.64 3.77 -20.63
CA ARG A 69 29.15 4.13 -19.29
C ARG A 69 29.05 2.93 -18.32
N SER A 70 27.94 2.19 -18.40
CA SER A 70 27.74 0.99 -17.58
C SER A 70 28.65 -0.16 -17.99
N GLY A 71 29.05 -0.27 -19.27
CA GLY A 71 30.04 -1.25 -19.69
C GLY A 71 31.38 -1.05 -18.98
N LYS A 72 31.87 0.20 -18.93
CA LYS A 72 33.10 0.54 -18.19
C LYS A 72 32.98 0.28 -16.69
N ALA A 73 31.85 0.64 -16.08
CA ALA A 73 31.56 0.34 -14.68
C ALA A 73 31.56 -1.17 -14.40
N THR A 74 30.97 -1.95 -15.31
CA THR A 74 30.87 -3.40 -15.21
C THR A 74 32.25 -4.06 -15.25
N ASP A 75 33.13 -3.60 -16.16
CA ASP A 75 34.49 -4.12 -16.25
C ASP A 75 35.30 -3.81 -14.96
N GLU A 76 35.15 -2.61 -14.41
CA GLU A 76 35.77 -2.21 -13.14
C GLU A 76 35.30 -3.10 -11.98
N LEU A 77 33.99 -3.27 -11.81
CA LEU A 77 33.42 -4.12 -10.75
C LEU A 77 33.87 -5.57 -10.88
N ASN A 78 33.84 -6.14 -12.10
CA ASN A 78 34.34 -7.50 -12.33
C ASN A 78 35.84 -7.65 -12.01
N SER A 79 36.65 -6.61 -12.25
CA SER A 79 38.09 -6.62 -11.90
C SER A 79 38.33 -6.64 -10.38
N LEU A 80 37.38 -6.12 -9.61
CA LEU A 80 37.38 -6.08 -8.14
C LEU A 80 36.72 -7.32 -7.50
N GLY A 81 36.33 -8.30 -8.32
CA GLY A 81 35.77 -9.58 -7.89
C GLY A 81 34.26 -9.60 -7.67
N TYR A 82 33.52 -8.58 -8.13
CA TYR A 82 32.06 -8.62 -8.15
C TYR A 82 31.56 -9.42 -9.36
N GLU A 83 30.39 -10.04 -9.24
CA GLU A 83 29.69 -10.61 -10.39
C GLU A 83 28.77 -9.54 -11.00
N ALA A 84 29.28 -8.82 -12.00
CA ALA A 84 28.55 -7.70 -12.62
C ALA A 84 28.24 -7.91 -14.10
N TYR A 85 27.06 -7.47 -14.54
CA TYR A 85 26.58 -7.49 -15.92
C TYR A 85 26.08 -6.10 -16.34
N SER A 86 26.44 -5.64 -17.54
CA SER A 86 25.90 -4.39 -18.09
C SER A 86 24.57 -4.63 -18.79
N LEU A 87 23.56 -3.80 -18.51
CA LEU A 87 22.29 -3.84 -19.22
C LEU A 87 22.46 -3.36 -20.67
N LYS A 88 22.18 -4.24 -21.63
CA LYS A 88 22.37 -3.98 -23.06
C LYS A 88 21.36 -2.92 -23.55
N GLY A 89 21.88 -1.83 -24.09
CA GLY A 89 21.08 -0.68 -24.56
C GLY A 89 20.67 0.30 -23.47
N GLY A 90 21.08 0.04 -22.22
CA GLY A 90 20.82 0.93 -21.07
C GLY A 90 19.34 1.19 -20.79
N PHE A 91 19.08 2.29 -20.09
CA PHE A 91 17.76 2.72 -19.66
C PHE A 91 16.81 3.01 -20.82
N ASN A 92 17.31 3.55 -21.94
CA ASN A 92 16.48 3.85 -23.11
C ASN A 92 15.79 2.58 -23.64
N LYS A 93 16.55 1.50 -23.82
CA LYS A 93 16.01 0.23 -24.31
C LYS A 93 15.11 -0.44 -23.27
N TYR A 94 15.42 -0.28 -21.99
CA TYR A 94 14.55 -0.71 -20.90
C TYR A 94 13.18 -0.04 -21.00
N GLN A 95 13.14 1.29 -21.07
CA GLN A 95 11.88 2.05 -21.16
C GLN A 95 11.07 1.71 -22.41
N GLU A 96 11.74 1.56 -23.56
CA GLU A 96 11.08 1.14 -24.81
C GLU A 96 10.42 -0.23 -24.66
N HIS A 97 11.15 -1.20 -24.10
CA HIS A 97 10.63 -2.54 -23.87
C HIS A 97 9.43 -2.54 -22.91
N ILE A 98 9.54 -1.83 -21.79
CA ILE A 98 8.48 -1.73 -20.79
C ILE A 98 7.21 -1.10 -21.36
N LYS A 99 7.33 -0.01 -22.13
CA LYS A 99 6.19 0.65 -22.81
C LYS A 99 5.55 -0.23 -23.89
N GLY A 100 6.30 -1.16 -24.45
CA GLY A 100 5.83 -2.12 -25.44
C GLY A 100 5.16 -3.37 -24.85
N LEU A 101 5.18 -3.55 -23.52
CA LEU A 101 4.47 -4.65 -22.87
C LEU A 101 2.95 -4.45 -22.98
N LYS A 102 2.22 -5.57 -23.08
CA LYS A 102 0.76 -5.54 -23.03
C LYS A 102 0.29 -4.99 -21.68
N ALA A 103 -0.83 -4.27 -21.71
CA ALA A 103 -1.49 -3.84 -20.49
C ALA A 103 -1.93 -5.05 -19.67
N ILE A 104 -1.84 -4.96 -18.34
CA ILE A 104 -2.49 -5.91 -17.45
C ILE A 104 -3.96 -5.58 -17.40
N GLU A 105 -4.82 -6.54 -17.74
CA GLU A 105 -6.27 -6.37 -17.77
C GLU A 105 -6.86 -6.73 -16.40
N LEU A 106 -7.66 -5.83 -15.83
CA LEU A 106 -8.38 -6.01 -14.58
C LEU A 106 -9.89 -5.86 -14.84
N ASP A 107 -10.64 -6.93 -14.61
CA ASP A 107 -12.11 -6.92 -14.61
C ASP A 107 -12.59 -6.76 -13.17
N MET A 108 -13.08 -5.56 -12.84
CA MET A 108 -13.56 -5.21 -11.50
C MET A 108 -15.09 -5.06 -11.46
N LYS A 109 -15.81 -5.61 -12.44
CA LYS A 109 -17.28 -5.54 -12.44
C LYS A 109 -17.87 -6.27 -11.23
N GLY A 110 -18.90 -5.70 -10.64
CA GLY A 110 -19.55 -6.20 -9.43
C GLY A 110 -18.81 -5.87 -8.12
N GLN A 111 -17.70 -5.13 -8.18
CA GLN A 111 -17.07 -4.56 -6.99
C GLN A 111 -17.63 -3.16 -6.70
N MET A 112 -17.53 -2.74 -5.44
CA MET A 112 -17.86 -1.37 -5.01
C MET A 112 -16.75 -0.79 -4.15
N CYS A 113 -16.74 0.54 -4.02
CA CYS A 113 -15.82 1.29 -3.18
C CYS A 113 -15.63 0.65 -1.79
N PRO A 114 -14.38 0.43 -1.34
CA PRO A 114 -13.11 0.90 -1.91
C PRO A 114 -12.41 -0.12 -2.84
N GLY A 115 -13.05 -1.24 -3.18
CA GLY A 115 -12.45 -2.39 -3.86
C GLY A 115 -11.65 -2.05 -5.13
N PRO A 116 -12.26 -1.40 -6.14
CA PRO A 116 -11.58 -1.12 -7.41
C PRO A 116 -10.28 -0.31 -7.26
N ILE A 117 -10.27 0.72 -6.42
CA ILE A 117 -9.09 1.56 -6.22
C ILE A 117 -7.99 0.82 -5.44
N ILE A 118 -8.36 -0.06 -4.52
CA ILE A 118 -7.42 -0.93 -3.81
C ILE A 118 -6.74 -1.90 -4.78
N GLU A 119 -7.51 -2.60 -5.60
CA GLU A 119 -6.97 -3.58 -6.56
C GLU A 119 -6.04 -2.91 -7.58
N ILE A 120 -6.40 -1.71 -8.05
CA ILE A 120 -5.53 -0.88 -8.88
C ILE A 120 -4.23 -0.53 -8.15
N ALA A 121 -4.32 -0.06 -6.92
CA ALA A 121 -3.15 0.35 -6.15
C ALA A 121 -2.20 -0.84 -5.92
N ASP A 122 -2.73 -2.02 -5.61
CA ASP A 122 -1.93 -3.23 -5.42
C ASP A 122 -1.30 -3.71 -6.73
N THR A 123 -2.04 -3.70 -7.83
CA THR A 123 -1.48 -4.04 -9.15
C THR A 123 -0.38 -3.06 -9.56
N ILE A 124 -0.54 -1.77 -9.30
CA ILE A 124 0.46 -0.75 -9.61
C ILE A 124 1.76 -0.94 -8.80
N LYS A 125 1.69 -1.47 -7.57
CA LYS A 125 2.90 -1.78 -6.78
C LYS A 125 3.72 -2.89 -7.43
N GLU A 126 3.09 -3.85 -8.10
CA GLU A 126 3.74 -5.04 -8.67
C GLU A 126 4.32 -4.83 -10.09
N ILE A 127 3.96 -3.75 -10.78
CA ILE A 127 4.44 -3.48 -12.15
C ILE A 127 5.55 -2.43 -12.21
N GLN A 128 6.30 -2.39 -13.29
CA GLN A 128 7.39 -1.44 -13.52
C GLN A 128 6.90 -0.07 -14.02
N ASN A 129 7.65 0.99 -13.71
CA ASN A 129 7.41 2.34 -14.22
C ASN A 129 7.32 2.35 -15.75
N GLY A 130 6.21 2.89 -16.28
CA GLY A 130 5.90 2.90 -17.70
C GLY A 130 5.04 1.74 -18.20
N GLN A 131 4.79 0.70 -17.39
CA GLN A 131 3.79 -0.32 -17.71
C GLN A 131 2.37 0.23 -17.59
N LYS A 132 1.44 -0.45 -18.27
CA LYS A 132 0.04 -0.08 -18.35
C LYS A 132 -0.85 -1.09 -17.64
N ILE A 133 -1.91 -0.60 -17.03
CA ILE A 133 -3.07 -1.40 -16.64
C ILE A 133 -4.29 -0.93 -17.43
N TYR A 134 -5.12 -1.87 -17.82
CA TYR A 134 -6.43 -1.65 -18.42
C TYR A 134 -7.49 -2.14 -17.43
N VAL A 135 -8.46 -1.29 -17.13
CA VAL A 135 -9.47 -1.57 -16.11
C VAL A 135 -10.87 -1.45 -16.69
N GLU A 136 -11.75 -2.38 -16.33
CA GLU A 136 -13.19 -2.30 -16.55
C GLU A 136 -13.92 -2.28 -15.21
N SER A 137 -14.87 -1.36 -15.03
CA SER A 137 -15.73 -1.27 -13.84
C SER A 137 -17.16 -0.89 -14.22
N ASP A 138 -18.14 -1.44 -13.53
CA ASP A 138 -19.57 -1.08 -13.62
C ASP A 138 -20.03 -0.20 -12.43
N GLU A 139 -19.11 0.29 -11.60
CA GLU A 139 -19.42 1.19 -10.49
C GLU A 139 -19.54 2.64 -10.96
N ASP A 140 -20.70 3.27 -10.75
CA ASP A 140 -20.99 4.66 -11.16
C ASP A 140 -19.95 5.70 -10.72
N ALA A 141 -19.41 5.55 -9.50
CA ALA A 141 -18.43 6.47 -8.93
C ALA A 141 -16.99 6.27 -9.43
N PHE A 142 -16.71 5.13 -10.08
CA PHE A 142 -15.34 4.76 -10.43
C PHE A 142 -14.66 5.80 -11.34
N ALA A 143 -15.41 6.40 -12.28
CA ALA A 143 -14.87 7.39 -13.21
C ALA A 143 -14.39 8.68 -12.51
N SER A 144 -15.03 9.12 -11.42
CA SER A 144 -14.51 10.24 -10.62
C SER A 144 -13.33 9.81 -9.76
N ASP A 145 -13.44 8.63 -9.15
CA ASP A 145 -12.46 8.14 -8.19
C ASP A 145 -11.11 7.86 -8.86
N ILE A 146 -11.11 7.23 -10.03
CA ILE A 146 -9.86 6.91 -10.73
C ILE A 146 -9.13 8.16 -11.24
N ARG A 147 -9.87 9.20 -11.63
CA ARG A 147 -9.27 10.49 -12.01
C ARG A 147 -8.52 11.10 -10.81
N ILE A 148 -9.20 11.19 -9.68
CA ILE A 148 -8.64 11.76 -8.44
C ILE A 148 -7.47 10.89 -7.96
N TRP A 149 -7.61 9.58 -7.99
CA TRP A 149 -6.56 8.66 -7.58
C TRP A 149 -5.30 8.80 -8.43
N CYS A 150 -5.44 8.87 -9.77
CA CYS A 150 -4.31 9.12 -10.66
C CYS A 150 -3.63 10.47 -10.36
N GLU A 151 -4.41 11.53 -10.18
CA GLU A 151 -3.89 12.86 -9.82
C GLU A 151 -3.11 12.83 -8.49
N ARG A 152 -3.66 12.18 -7.47
CA ARG A 152 -3.08 12.14 -6.12
C ARG A 152 -1.89 11.20 -5.98
N THR A 153 -1.84 10.16 -6.81
CA THR A 153 -0.71 9.22 -6.83
C THR A 153 0.37 9.61 -7.82
N GLY A 154 0.10 10.53 -8.76
CA GLY A 154 1.03 10.90 -9.83
C GLY A 154 1.03 9.92 -11.01
N ASN A 155 0.24 8.85 -10.95
CA ASN A 155 0.06 7.95 -12.08
C ASN A 155 -0.69 8.63 -13.23
N LYS A 156 -0.39 8.23 -14.46
CA LYS A 156 -1.00 8.86 -15.64
C LYS A 156 -2.25 8.12 -16.06
N LEU A 157 -3.40 8.80 -16.04
CA LEU A 157 -4.61 8.34 -16.71
C LEU A 157 -4.49 8.63 -18.22
N GLU A 158 -4.28 7.59 -19.04
CA GLU A 158 -4.10 7.71 -20.50
C GLU A 158 -5.43 7.86 -21.23
N SER A 159 -6.44 7.07 -20.86
CA SER A 159 -7.80 7.18 -21.38
C SER A 159 -8.83 6.81 -20.33
N LEU A 160 -10.03 7.35 -20.48
CA LEU A 160 -11.20 7.03 -19.67
C LEU A 160 -12.45 7.18 -20.53
N GLU A 161 -13.13 6.07 -20.76
CA GLU A 161 -14.26 5.93 -21.66
C GLU A 161 -15.42 5.27 -20.92
N ILE A 162 -16.65 5.59 -21.33
CA ILE A 162 -17.86 4.98 -20.76
C ILE A 162 -18.66 4.40 -21.92
N GLU A 163 -18.80 3.09 -21.95
CA GLU A 163 -19.51 2.36 -22.99
C GLU A 163 -20.46 1.34 -22.36
N ASN A 164 -21.75 1.39 -22.69
CA ASN A 164 -22.75 0.44 -22.19
C ASN A 164 -22.76 0.29 -20.66
N ASN A 165 -22.65 1.41 -19.92
CA ASN A 165 -22.51 1.47 -18.46
C ASN A 165 -21.24 0.79 -17.89
N ILE A 166 -20.28 0.46 -18.73
CA ILE A 166 -18.95 0.01 -18.30
C ILE A 166 -17.96 1.16 -18.48
N ILE A 167 -17.28 1.50 -17.41
CA ILE A 167 -16.19 2.48 -17.38
C ILE A 167 -14.90 1.74 -17.68
N LYS A 168 -14.19 2.19 -18.71
CA LYS A 168 -12.93 1.63 -19.20
C LYS A 168 -11.83 2.66 -19.00
N ALA A 169 -10.73 2.29 -18.34
CA ALA A 169 -9.61 3.21 -18.16
C ALA A 169 -8.26 2.54 -18.48
N ASN A 170 -7.34 3.33 -19.05
CA ASN A 170 -5.94 2.95 -19.20
C ASN A 170 -5.09 3.81 -18.28
N ILE A 171 -4.31 3.18 -17.41
CA ILE A 171 -3.45 3.87 -16.43
C ILE A 171 -2.02 3.43 -16.66
N ILE A 172 -1.09 4.38 -16.62
CA ILE A 172 0.35 4.14 -16.79
C ILE A 172 1.05 4.46 -15.47
N LYS A 173 1.77 3.47 -14.91
CA LYS A 173 2.59 3.70 -13.72
C LYS A 173 3.66 4.75 -14.00
N GLN A 174 3.76 5.76 -13.14
CA GLN A 174 4.82 6.77 -13.19
C GLN A 174 5.79 6.59 -12.02
N ASP A 175 6.99 7.18 -12.16
CA ASP A 175 7.92 7.29 -11.04
C ASP A 175 7.42 8.40 -10.10
N THR A 176 7.10 8.04 -8.86
CA THR A 176 6.48 8.92 -7.86
C THR A 176 7.42 9.22 -6.70
N SER A 177 8.71 8.88 -6.85
CA SER A 177 9.74 8.94 -5.80
C SER A 177 9.95 10.34 -5.18
N GLU A 178 9.55 11.42 -5.87
CA GLU A 178 9.83 12.80 -5.45
C GLU A 178 8.61 13.57 -4.88
N ILE A 179 7.44 12.94 -4.76
CA ILE A 179 6.25 13.63 -4.21
C ILE A 179 6.41 13.77 -2.68
N PRO A 180 6.44 15.00 -2.12
CA PRO A 180 6.53 15.22 -0.68
C PRO A 180 5.34 14.59 0.06
N LYS A 181 5.61 13.87 1.16
CA LYS A 181 4.63 13.05 1.90
C LYS A 181 4.26 13.63 3.27
N ASP A 182 4.03 14.93 3.37
CA ASP A 182 3.47 15.54 4.61
C ASP A 182 1.94 15.59 4.51
N ASP A 183 1.37 14.41 4.32
CA ASP A 183 -0.03 14.22 3.96
C ASP A 183 -0.62 12.95 4.59
N ASP A 184 -0.12 12.63 5.78
CA ASP A 184 -0.61 11.52 6.60
C ASP A 184 -2.08 11.75 7.00
N LYS A 185 -2.80 10.68 7.30
CA LYS A 185 -4.21 10.74 7.71
C LYS A 185 -4.38 10.15 9.09
N THR A 186 -5.19 10.82 9.91
CA THR A 186 -5.43 10.40 11.29
C THR A 186 -6.91 10.27 11.60
N PHE A 187 -7.27 9.20 12.30
CA PHE A 187 -8.65 8.91 12.68
C PHE A 187 -8.71 8.66 14.17
N VAL A 188 -9.59 9.34 14.90
CA VAL A 188 -10.01 8.94 16.24
C VAL A 188 -11.27 8.11 16.08
N VAL A 189 -11.16 6.81 16.30
CA VAL A 189 -12.29 5.88 16.27
C VAL A 189 -12.82 5.72 17.68
N PHE A 190 -13.78 6.56 18.04
CA PHE A 190 -14.45 6.55 19.33
C PHE A 190 -15.69 5.65 19.29
N SER A 191 -16.46 5.71 18.20
CA SER A 191 -17.68 4.94 18.01
C SER A 191 -17.39 3.44 17.87
N GLY A 192 -18.27 2.61 18.47
CA GLY A 192 -18.28 1.15 18.31
C GLY A 192 -19.43 0.64 17.43
N ASP A 193 -20.05 1.52 16.65
CA ASP A 193 -21.16 1.20 15.77
C ASP A 193 -20.63 0.62 14.45
N LEU A 194 -21.26 -0.45 13.95
CA LEU A 194 -20.84 -1.19 12.76
C LEU A 194 -20.75 -0.29 11.51
N ASP A 195 -21.78 0.51 11.24
CA ASP A 195 -21.89 1.39 10.07
C ASP A 195 -20.83 2.51 10.07
N LYS A 196 -20.61 3.15 11.23
CA LYS A 196 -19.54 4.16 11.36
C LYS A 196 -18.16 3.55 11.22
N THR A 197 -17.98 2.34 11.74
CA THR A 197 -16.71 1.63 11.65
C THR A 197 -16.41 1.24 10.21
N ILE A 198 -17.40 0.72 9.47
CA ILE A 198 -17.26 0.44 8.04
C ILE A 198 -16.84 1.72 7.30
N ALA A 199 -17.53 2.83 7.52
CA ALA A 199 -17.17 4.11 6.90
C ALA A 199 -15.73 4.54 7.22
N ALA A 200 -15.29 4.41 8.48
CA ALA A 200 -13.93 4.74 8.90
C ALA A 200 -12.89 3.92 8.11
N PHE A 201 -13.08 2.60 8.00
CA PHE A 201 -12.14 1.74 7.28
C PHE A 201 -12.21 1.88 5.76
N ILE A 202 -13.37 2.19 5.18
CA ILE A 202 -13.46 2.51 3.74
C ILE A 202 -12.59 3.73 3.42
N ILE A 203 -12.71 4.80 4.20
CA ILE A 203 -11.92 6.02 4.00
C ILE A 203 -10.44 5.77 4.28
N ALA A 204 -10.11 5.04 5.35
CA ALA A 204 -8.73 4.71 5.70
C ALA A 204 -8.04 3.89 4.59
N ASN A 205 -8.70 2.86 4.05
CA ASN A 205 -8.17 2.08 2.93
C ASN A 205 -8.05 2.92 1.65
N GLY A 206 -9.01 3.80 1.37
CA GLY A 206 -8.92 4.74 0.25
C GLY A 206 -7.74 5.71 0.37
N ALA A 207 -7.40 6.15 1.58
CA ALA A 207 -6.19 6.94 1.81
C ALA A 207 -4.91 6.10 1.67
N ALA A 208 -4.89 4.88 2.21
CA ALA A 208 -3.74 3.99 2.13
C ALA A 208 -3.43 3.58 0.68
N SER A 209 -4.45 3.33 -0.14
CA SER A 209 -4.31 3.02 -1.57
C SER A 209 -3.76 4.20 -2.39
N MET A 210 -3.86 5.42 -1.87
CA MET A 210 -3.20 6.62 -2.43
C MET A 210 -1.76 6.82 -1.93
N GLY A 211 -1.20 5.84 -1.21
CA GLY A 211 0.17 5.87 -0.69
C GLY A 211 0.36 6.72 0.56
N ARG A 212 -0.73 7.08 1.26
CA ARG A 212 -0.70 7.89 2.49
C ARG A 212 -0.46 7.01 3.70
N ASN A 213 0.33 7.49 4.67
CA ASN A 213 0.39 6.80 5.95
C ASN A 213 -0.87 7.12 6.73
N VAL A 214 -1.54 6.09 7.26
CA VAL A 214 -2.78 6.25 8.00
C VAL A 214 -2.60 5.72 9.41
N THR A 215 -3.01 6.52 10.40
CA THR A 215 -3.07 6.11 11.81
C THR A 215 -4.50 6.18 12.32
N MET A 216 -5.03 5.05 12.78
CA MET A 216 -6.36 4.93 13.38
C MET A 216 -6.21 4.68 14.89
N PHE A 217 -6.61 5.66 15.70
CA PHE A 217 -6.56 5.62 17.16
C PHE A 217 -7.92 5.19 17.73
N PHE A 218 -7.99 3.97 18.26
CA PHE A 218 -9.19 3.37 18.82
C PHE A 218 -9.28 3.65 20.32
N THR A 219 -10.37 4.28 20.72
CA THR A 219 -10.61 4.68 22.10
C THR A 219 -12.04 4.38 22.50
N PHE A 220 -12.30 4.23 23.81
CA PHE A 220 -13.62 3.87 24.35
C PHE A 220 -14.30 2.73 23.57
N TRP A 221 -15.47 2.96 22.98
CA TRP A 221 -16.28 1.93 22.34
C TRP A 221 -15.61 1.34 21.09
N GLY A 222 -14.79 2.14 20.40
CA GLY A 222 -14.00 1.72 19.24
C GLY A 222 -13.01 0.60 19.57
N LEU A 223 -12.54 0.47 20.81
CA LEU A 223 -11.66 -0.65 21.21
C LEU A 223 -12.31 -2.01 20.99
N ASN A 224 -13.64 -2.11 21.05
CA ASN A 224 -14.34 -3.38 20.86
C ASN A 224 -14.20 -3.93 19.43
N ILE A 225 -13.89 -3.07 18.45
CA ILE A 225 -13.64 -3.44 17.06
C ILE A 225 -12.38 -4.30 16.97
N LEU A 226 -11.34 -3.93 17.72
CA LEU A 226 -10.02 -4.58 17.70
C LEU A 226 -9.94 -5.86 18.54
N ARG A 227 -11.00 -6.21 19.26
CA ARG A 227 -11.01 -7.43 20.09
C ARG A 227 -11.10 -8.67 19.20
N LYS A 228 -10.33 -9.69 19.56
CA LYS A 228 -10.47 -11.04 19.01
C LYS A 228 -11.90 -11.57 19.20
N PRO A 229 -12.49 -12.20 18.17
CA PRO A 229 -13.84 -12.77 18.28
C PRO A 229 -13.86 -13.97 19.25
N GLU A 230 -12.78 -14.73 19.34
CA GLU A 230 -12.60 -15.82 20.28
C GLU A 230 -12.34 -15.32 21.71
N LYS A 231 -12.72 -16.16 22.68
CA LYS A 231 -12.50 -15.85 24.09
C LYS A 231 -11.05 -16.18 24.46
N VAL A 232 -10.28 -15.16 24.81
CA VAL A 232 -8.93 -15.30 25.36
C VAL A 232 -8.99 -15.32 26.90
N SER A 233 -8.21 -16.20 27.52
CA SER A 233 -8.15 -16.32 28.99
C SER A 233 -7.09 -15.38 29.55
N VAL A 234 -7.51 -14.35 30.29
CA VAL A 234 -6.64 -13.38 30.95
C VAL A 234 -7.09 -13.16 32.39
N LYS A 235 -6.16 -12.73 33.26
CA LYS A 235 -6.46 -12.44 34.67
C LYS A 235 -7.17 -11.10 34.77
N LYS A 236 -8.41 -11.12 35.26
CA LYS A 236 -9.28 -9.95 35.42
C LYS A 236 -9.85 -9.84 36.82
N THR A 237 -10.03 -8.61 37.30
CA THR A 237 -10.85 -8.28 38.47
C THR A 237 -12.34 -8.57 38.21
N LEU A 238 -13.17 -8.54 39.25
CA LEU A 238 -14.60 -8.80 39.11
C LEU A 238 -15.31 -7.77 38.21
N ILE A 239 -14.90 -6.51 38.30
CA ILE A 239 -15.47 -5.41 37.49
C ILE A 239 -15.09 -5.57 36.02
N GLU A 240 -13.81 -5.86 35.75
CA GLU A 240 -13.32 -6.09 34.38
C GLU A 240 -13.97 -7.32 33.73
N LYS A 241 -14.27 -8.36 34.51
CA LYS A 241 -15.06 -9.51 34.03
C LYS A 241 -16.48 -9.12 33.63
N ALA A 242 -17.13 -8.25 34.40
CA ALA A 242 -18.46 -7.75 34.10
C ALA A 242 -18.47 -6.90 32.81
N PHE A 243 -17.54 -5.94 32.68
CA PHE A 243 -17.37 -5.16 31.44
C PHE A 243 -17.08 -6.07 30.24
N GLY A 244 -16.14 -7.01 30.38
CA GLY A 244 -15.77 -7.94 29.31
C GLY A 244 -16.91 -8.84 28.82
N PHE A 245 -17.95 -9.06 29.64
CA PHE A 245 -19.18 -9.78 29.28
C PHE A 245 -20.21 -8.86 28.60
N MET A 246 -20.36 -7.63 29.08
CA MET A 246 -21.33 -6.66 28.56
C MET A 246 -20.95 -6.12 27.17
N MET A 247 -19.65 -5.95 26.91
CA MET A 247 -19.17 -5.27 25.71
C MET A 247 -19.00 -6.24 24.52
N PRO A 248 -19.24 -5.78 23.27
CA PRO A 248 -19.04 -6.59 22.07
C PRO A 248 -17.62 -7.15 21.95
N LYS A 249 -17.51 -8.37 21.40
CA LYS A 249 -16.23 -9.02 21.11
C LYS A 249 -16.02 -9.07 19.60
N GLY A 250 -15.24 -8.11 19.11
CA GLY A 250 -14.89 -7.98 17.71
C GLY A 250 -16.01 -7.41 16.84
N SER A 251 -15.63 -7.12 15.61
CA SER A 251 -16.45 -6.52 14.54
C SER A 251 -17.78 -7.23 14.26
N LYS A 252 -17.86 -8.55 14.43
CA LYS A 252 -19.08 -9.35 14.17
C LYS A 252 -20.20 -9.14 15.20
N LYS A 253 -19.89 -8.57 16.37
CA LYS A 253 -20.85 -8.33 17.46
C LYS A 253 -21.29 -6.88 17.58
N LEU A 254 -20.82 -6.01 16.70
CA LEU A 254 -21.19 -4.59 16.70
C LEU A 254 -22.65 -4.41 16.25
N GLY A 255 -23.34 -3.47 16.90
CA GLY A 255 -24.68 -3.03 16.50
C GLY A 255 -24.60 -1.90 15.47
N LEU A 256 -25.74 -1.56 14.86
CA LEU A 256 -25.84 -0.35 14.03
C LEU A 256 -26.11 0.89 14.90
N SER A 257 -25.58 2.03 14.48
CA SER A 257 -25.80 3.33 15.13
C SER A 257 -27.29 3.72 15.14
N ARG A 258 -28.03 3.29 14.11
CA ARG A 258 -29.47 3.46 13.95
C ARG A 258 -30.08 2.19 13.36
N MET A 259 -31.38 1.96 13.63
CA MET A 259 -32.12 0.81 13.12
C MET A 259 -31.48 -0.56 13.46
N ASN A 260 -30.86 -0.68 14.64
CA ASN A 260 -30.24 -1.94 15.07
C ASN A 260 -31.24 -3.11 15.16
N MET A 261 -32.52 -2.81 15.48
CA MET A 261 -33.63 -3.78 15.51
C MET A 261 -33.28 -5.08 16.25
N ALA A 262 -32.82 -4.95 17.49
CA ALA A 262 -32.36 -6.08 18.32
C ALA A 262 -31.31 -7.00 17.64
N GLY A 263 -30.47 -6.44 16.76
CA GLY A 263 -29.43 -7.16 16.02
C GLY A 263 -29.87 -7.68 14.65
N PHE A 264 -31.11 -7.43 14.21
CA PHE A 264 -31.54 -7.75 12.84
C PHE A 264 -30.93 -6.80 11.81
N GLY A 265 -30.80 -5.50 12.14
CA GLY A 265 -30.22 -4.49 11.27
C GLY A 265 -28.79 -4.84 10.80
N PRO A 266 -27.84 -5.13 11.73
CA PRO A 266 -26.48 -5.54 11.36
C PRO A 266 -26.43 -6.74 10.41
N LYS A 267 -27.30 -7.74 10.61
CA LYS A 267 -27.37 -8.93 9.74
C LYS A 267 -27.84 -8.56 8.34
N MET A 268 -28.86 -7.71 8.25
CA MET A 268 -29.41 -7.24 6.98
C MET A 268 -28.37 -6.44 6.18
N ILE A 269 -27.72 -5.46 6.81
CA ILE A 269 -26.69 -4.64 6.13
C ILE A 269 -25.52 -5.51 5.65
N ARG A 270 -25.02 -6.42 6.49
CA ARG A 270 -23.94 -7.35 6.08
C ARG A 270 -24.34 -8.23 4.90
N SER A 271 -25.60 -8.69 4.86
CA SER A 271 -26.11 -9.47 3.72
C SER A 271 -26.15 -8.63 2.43
N ILE A 272 -26.61 -7.37 2.52
CA ILE A 272 -26.67 -6.46 1.37
C ILE A 272 -25.26 -6.12 0.87
N MET A 273 -24.32 -5.85 1.78
CA MET A 273 -22.92 -5.59 1.44
C MET A 273 -22.33 -6.74 0.63
N ASN A 274 -22.47 -7.97 1.12
CA ASN A 274 -21.97 -9.16 0.42
C ASN A 274 -22.60 -9.35 -0.98
N GLN A 275 -23.90 -9.08 -1.12
CA GLN A 275 -24.60 -9.16 -2.42
C GLN A 275 -24.15 -8.08 -3.41
N LYS A 276 -23.67 -6.94 -2.91
CA LYS A 276 -23.21 -5.80 -3.70
C LYS A 276 -21.68 -5.78 -3.89
N GLY A 277 -20.97 -6.84 -3.49
CA GLY A 277 -19.52 -6.89 -3.61
C GLY A 277 -18.77 -5.87 -2.73
N ILE A 278 -19.39 -5.43 -1.63
CA ILE A 278 -18.73 -4.58 -0.63
C ILE A 278 -18.04 -5.49 0.39
N LEU A 279 -16.75 -5.23 0.63
CA LEU A 279 -15.96 -5.92 1.65
C LEU A 279 -16.62 -5.85 3.04
N SER A 280 -16.59 -6.96 3.77
CA SER A 280 -16.98 -6.99 5.16
C SER A 280 -16.05 -6.12 6.02
N LEU A 281 -16.50 -5.73 7.21
CA LEU A 281 -15.64 -4.98 8.13
C LEU A 281 -14.37 -5.76 8.49
N GLU A 282 -14.45 -7.09 8.56
CA GLU A 282 -13.30 -7.94 8.84
C GLU A 282 -12.26 -7.88 7.71
N GLU A 283 -12.71 -7.96 6.46
CA GLU A 283 -11.85 -7.82 5.29
C GLU A 283 -11.25 -6.41 5.21
N LEU A 284 -12.05 -5.37 5.45
CA LEU A 284 -11.56 -3.98 5.46
C LEU A 284 -10.49 -3.73 6.54
N VAL A 285 -10.60 -4.36 7.70
CA VAL A 285 -9.58 -4.28 8.77
C VAL A 285 -8.29 -4.96 8.31
N GLU A 286 -8.39 -6.14 7.69
CA GLU A 286 -7.21 -6.88 7.24
C GLU A 286 -6.52 -6.17 6.08
N THR A 287 -7.26 -5.71 5.08
CA THR A 287 -6.74 -4.90 3.98
C THR A 287 -6.03 -3.64 4.49
N ALA A 288 -6.59 -2.98 5.51
CA ALA A 288 -5.94 -1.82 6.12
C ALA A 288 -4.59 -2.19 6.75
N LYS A 289 -4.51 -3.32 7.46
CA LYS A 289 -3.26 -3.82 8.03
C LYS A 289 -2.24 -4.15 6.93
N ASP A 290 -2.66 -4.83 5.88
CA ASP A 290 -1.82 -5.20 4.74
C ASP A 290 -1.24 -3.98 4.01
N HIS A 291 -1.99 -2.88 3.98
CA HIS A 291 -1.53 -1.59 3.45
C HIS A 291 -0.79 -0.71 4.48
N GLY A 292 -0.45 -1.25 5.65
CA GLY A 292 0.36 -0.57 6.65
C GLY A 292 -0.38 0.51 7.46
N VAL A 293 -1.72 0.47 7.47
CA VAL A 293 -2.51 1.33 8.37
C VAL A 293 -2.20 0.96 9.82
N ARG A 294 -1.77 1.95 10.60
CA ARG A 294 -1.43 1.76 12.00
C ARG A 294 -2.68 1.76 12.86
N LEU A 295 -2.98 0.62 13.49
CA LEU A 295 -4.08 0.48 14.43
C LEU A 295 -3.56 0.67 15.86
N VAL A 296 -3.92 1.79 16.50
CA VAL A 296 -3.42 2.17 17.83
C VAL A 296 -4.54 2.08 18.85
N ALA A 297 -4.39 1.23 19.87
CA ALA A 297 -5.33 1.11 20.98
C ALA A 297 -4.96 2.06 22.13
N CYS A 298 -5.94 2.82 22.59
CA CYS A 298 -5.81 3.74 23.73
C CYS A 298 -5.61 2.98 25.05
N GLN A 299 -4.42 3.07 25.63
CA GLN A 299 -4.07 2.38 26.88
C GLN A 299 -5.03 2.72 28.03
N MET A 300 -5.32 4.00 28.24
CA MET A 300 -6.22 4.45 29.32
C MET A 300 -7.62 3.84 29.17
N SER A 301 -8.16 3.77 27.95
CA SER A 301 -9.47 3.18 27.71
C SER A 301 -9.44 1.66 27.91
N MET A 302 -8.36 0.99 27.52
CA MET A 302 -8.16 -0.44 27.81
C MET A 302 -8.19 -0.73 29.30
N ASP A 303 -7.47 0.07 30.11
CA ASP A 303 -7.42 -0.08 31.57
C ASP A 303 -8.81 0.10 32.21
N ILE A 304 -9.56 1.13 31.77
CA ILE A 304 -10.92 1.39 32.26
C ILE A 304 -11.87 0.23 31.92
N MET A 305 -11.74 -0.34 30.72
CA MET A 305 -12.64 -1.36 30.18
C MET A 305 -12.17 -2.79 30.53
N GLY A 306 -11.02 -2.94 31.18
CA GLY A 306 -10.43 -4.24 31.51
C GLY A 306 -10.08 -5.07 30.29
N ILE A 307 -9.62 -4.44 29.20
CA ILE A 307 -9.21 -5.12 27.97
C ILE A 307 -7.70 -5.26 28.00
N HIS A 308 -7.18 -6.47 27.84
CA HIS A 308 -5.75 -6.72 27.79
C HIS A 308 -5.25 -6.87 26.35
N GLN A 309 -3.97 -6.61 26.10
CA GLN A 309 -3.37 -6.66 24.77
C GLN A 309 -3.53 -8.04 24.11
N GLU A 310 -3.49 -9.12 24.89
CA GLU A 310 -3.66 -10.49 24.40
C GLU A 310 -5.07 -10.75 23.82
N GLU A 311 -6.06 -9.95 24.24
CA GLU A 311 -7.43 -10.00 23.72
C GLU A 311 -7.62 -9.21 22.42
N LEU A 312 -6.61 -8.46 21.96
CA LEU A 312 -6.66 -7.70 20.71
C LEU A 312 -6.15 -8.55 19.54
N ILE A 313 -6.60 -8.21 18.32
CA ILE A 313 -6.08 -8.78 17.07
C ILE A 313 -4.58 -8.45 16.91
N GLU A 314 -3.88 -9.25 16.13
CA GLU A 314 -2.46 -9.03 15.86
C GLU A 314 -2.22 -7.71 15.12
N GLY A 315 -1.04 -7.11 15.30
CA GLY A 315 -0.66 -5.85 14.65
C GLY A 315 -1.20 -4.59 15.32
N VAL A 316 -1.91 -4.68 16.45
CA VAL A 316 -2.37 -3.50 17.20
C VAL A 316 -1.25 -2.96 18.09
N GLU A 317 -0.96 -1.66 17.93
CA GLU A 317 -0.04 -0.91 18.76
C GLU A 317 -0.75 -0.36 20.01
N LEU A 318 -0.03 -0.21 21.12
CA LEU A 318 -0.54 0.49 22.31
C LEU A 318 -0.08 1.95 22.28
N GLY A 319 -1.01 2.87 22.53
CA GLY A 319 -0.72 4.30 22.50
C GLY A 319 -1.47 5.09 23.57
N GLY A 320 -0.85 6.19 23.98
CA GLY A 320 -1.50 7.23 24.79
C GLY A 320 -1.92 8.42 23.95
N VAL A 321 -2.45 9.45 24.61
CA VAL A 321 -2.82 10.72 23.95
C VAL A 321 -1.64 11.33 23.18
N ALA A 322 -0.42 11.25 23.72
CA ALA A 322 0.77 11.79 23.06
C ALA A 322 1.10 11.07 21.74
N THR A 323 0.91 9.74 21.67
CA THR A 323 1.08 8.95 20.43
C THR A 323 0.12 9.42 19.35
N PHE A 324 -1.13 9.71 19.73
CA PHE A 324 -2.12 10.24 18.81
C PHE A 324 -1.78 11.65 18.34
N ILE A 325 -1.51 12.58 19.28
CA ILE A 325 -1.18 13.97 18.94
C ILE A 325 0.04 14.06 18.02
N GLY A 326 1.11 13.30 18.30
CA GLY A 326 2.30 13.29 17.44
C GLY A 326 2.05 12.72 16.04
N SER A 327 1.05 11.84 15.87
CA SER A 327 0.62 11.39 14.54
C SER A 327 -0.24 12.47 13.85
N GLY A 328 -1.07 13.18 14.61
CA GLY A 328 -1.90 14.28 14.12
C GLY A 328 -1.10 15.48 13.63
N GLU A 329 0.04 15.79 14.26
CA GLU A 329 0.91 16.90 13.85
C GLU A 329 1.57 16.71 12.46
N LYS A 330 1.66 15.47 11.98
CA LYS A 330 2.13 15.13 10.62
C LYS A 330 0.99 14.96 9.61
N SER A 331 -0.25 15.07 10.10
CA SER A 331 -1.43 14.76 9.34
C SER A 331 -2.03 16.04 8.77
N ASP A 332 -2.36 16.04 7.49
CA ASP A 332 -3.10 17.14 6.84
C ASP A 332 -4.63 17.02 7.06
N MET A 333 -5.09 15.90 7.62
CA MET A 333 -6.50 15.59 7.88
C MET A 333 -6.67 14.67 9.09
N SER A 334 -7.39 15.16 10.10
CA SER A 334 -7.82 14.39 11.27
C SER A 334 -9.34 14.28 11.33
N LEU A 335 -9.88 13.06 11.48
CA LEU A 335 -11.32 12.81 11.65
C LEU A 335 -11.62 12.20 13.03
N PHE A 336 -12.75 12.59 13.64
CA PHE A 336 -13.28 11.97 14.86
C PHE A 336 -14.58 11.25 14.52
N ILE A 337 -14.64 9.94 14.75
CA ILE A 337 -15.70 9.03 14.28
C ILE A 337 -16.37 8.30 15.45
#